data_AF-A0A4Y2PSN2-F1
#
_entry.id   AF-A0A4Y2PSN2-F1
#
_cell.length_a   1.000
_cell.length_b   1.000
_cell.length_c   1.000
_cell.angle_alpha   90.00
_cell.angle_beta   90.00
_cell.angle_gamma   90.00
#
_symmetry.space_group_name_H-M   'P 1'
#
loop_
_entity.id
_entity.type
_entity.pdbx_description
1 polymer ?
#
loop_
_entity_poly.entity_id
_entity_poly.type
_entity_poly.pdbx_seq_one_letter_code
_entity_poly.pdbx_strand_id
1 'polypeptide(L)'
;MKITKEECLNHVAKRLGKGHRNKVKEWRNKGATVSGRKEGSLKESTILKLTNFCRKALKDKVPGVQKMKTAIFALLFHSSLTDKAPKHNKGPTGLTSWYFYKRALTKNEKPKSHSSMKIKLSKQVLEKILPVYQRLANNELLARCVLGKSRM
;
A
#
# COMPACT_ATOMS: atom_id res chain seq x y z
N MET A 1 17.25 13.33 -20.31
CA MET A 1 17.35 12.07 -19.55
C MET A 1 16.03 11.31 -19.63
N LYS A 2 15.99 10.16 -20.33
CA LYS A 2 14.83 9.25 -20.33
C LYS A 2 14.94 8.38 -19.08
N ILE A 3 13.92 8.40 -18.23
CA ILE A 3 13.89 7.58 -17.01
C ILE A 3 13.36 6.21 -17.39
N THR A 4 14.06 5.15 -17.00
CA THR A 4 13.59 3.78 -17.23
C THR A 4 12.33 3.50 -16.41
N LYS A 5 11.49 2.56 -16.85
CA LYS A 5 10.30 2.14 -16.09
C LYS A 5 10.68 1.75 -14.67
N GLU A 6 11.78 1.03 -14.51
CA GLU A 6 12.30 0.60 -13.21
C GLU A 6 12.68 1.78 -12.31
N GLU A 7 13.36 2.80 -12.83
CA GLU A 7 13.66 4.03 -12.09
C GLU A 7 12.39 4.77 -11.65
N CYS A 8 11.35 4.82 -12.49
CA CYS A 8 10.07 5.42 -12.10
C CYS A 8 9.38 4.62 -10.97
N LEU A 9 9.38 3.28 -11.05
CA LEU A 9 8.84 2.43 -9.98
C LEU A 9 9.62 2.59 -8.68
N ASN A 10 10.96 2.68 -8.77
CA ASN A 10 11.83 2.99 -7.64
C ASN A 10 11.47 4.35 -7.03
N HIS A 11 11.18 5.36 -7.85
CA HIS A 11 10.73 6.68 -7.39
C HIS A 11 9.39 6.62 -6.65
N VAL A 12 8.39 5.93 -7.20
CA VAL A 12 7.07 5.75 -6.55
C VAL A 12 7.24 5.04 -5.20
N ALA A 13 8.05 3.99 -5.13
CA ALA A 13 8.35 3.29 -3.90
C ALA A 13 9.07 4.20 -2.87
N LYS A 14 10.09 4.97 -3.30
CA LYS A 14 10.77 5.94 -2.43
C LYS A 14 9.81 7.02 -1.90
N ARG A 15 8.86 7.49 -2.72
CA ARG A 15 7.81 8.42 -2.29
C ARG A 15 6.89 7.82 -1.22
N LEU A 16 6.57 6.53 -1.29
CA LEU A 16 5.85 5.81 -0.22
C LEU A 16 6.65 5.85 1.09
N GLY A 17 7.91 5.43 1.04
CA GLY A 17 8.79 5.41 2.22
C GLY A 17 8.95 6.79 2.85
N LYS A 18 9.23 7.82 2.05
CA LYS A 18 9.31 9.22 2.51
C LYS A 18 7.98 9.70 3.09
N GLY A 19 6.87 9.39 2.43
CA GLY A 19 5.52 9.74 2.90
C GLY A 19 5.20 9.15 4.27
N HIS A 20 5.54 7.89 4.50
CA HIS A 20 5.39 7.26 5.81
C HIS A 20 6.23 7.92 6.90
N ARG A 21 7.52 8.17 6.64
CA ARG A 21 8.40 8.86 7.60
C ARG A 21 7.90 10.26 7.94
N ASN A 22 7.39 10.98 6.93
CA ASN A 22 6.78 12.29 7.13
C ASN A 22 5.52 12.20 8.00
N LYS A 23 4.66 11.19 7.80
CA LYS A 23 3.50 10.96 8.67
C LYS A 23 3.91 10.60 10.10
N VAL A 24 4.98 9.83 10.29
CA VAL A 24 5.53 9.58 11.63
C VAL A 24 5.92 10.88 12.33
N LYS A 25 6.67 11.75 11.64
CA LYS A 25 7.07 13.07 12.17
C LYS A 25 5.86 13.98 12.43
N GLU A 26 4.94 14.08 11.48
CA GLU A 26 3.74 14.92 11.57
C GLU A 26 2.91 14.56 12.80
N TRP A 27 2.62 13.27 13.00
CA TRP A 27 1.78 12.84 14.12
C TRP A 27 2.50 12.92 15.45
N ARG A 28 3.83 12.70 15.49
CA ARG A 28 4.64 12.95 16.68
C ARG A 28 4.54 14.40 17.14
N ASN A 29 4.61 15.37 16.22
CA ASN A 29 4.48 16.79 16.54
C ASN A 29 3.07 17.17 17.04
N LYS A 30 2.05 16.39 16.65
CA LYS A 30 0.66 16.52 17.12
C LYS A 30 0.37 15.74 18.41
N GLY A 31 1.41 15.27 19.12
CA GLY A 31 1.27 14.50 20.37
C GLY A 31 0.79 13.05 20.18
N ALA A 32 0.69 12.55 18.95
CA ALA A 32 0.15 11.22 18.65
C ALA A 32 1.22 10.27 18.09
N THR A 33 1.49 9.19 18.81
CA THR A 33 2.54 8.23 18.43
C THR A 33 2.01 7.17 17.47
N VAL A 34 2.49 7.18 16.22
CA VAL A 34 2.15 6.17 15.17
C VAL A 34 3.24 5.13 14.93
N SER A 35 4.44 5.37 15.46
CA SER A 35 5.60 4.49 15.44
C SER A 35 5.92 4.03 16.86
N GLY A 36 6.56 2.89 17.05
CA GLY A 36 6.94 2.45 18.40
C GLY A 36 7.05 0.95 18.49
N ARG A 37 7.27 0.41 19.71
CA ARG A 37 7.49 -1.03 19.92
C ARG A 37 6.21 -1.87 19.79
N LYS A 38 5.04 -1.28 20.03
CA LYS A 38 3.73 -1.95 19.95
C LYS A 38 3.48 -2.60 18.59
N GLU A 39 2.88 -3.79 18.57
CA GLU A 39 2.36 -4.39 17.33
C GLU A 39 1.36 -3.43 16.67
N GLY A 40 1.29 -3.42 15.33
CA GLY A 40 0.45 -2.47 14.62
C GLY A 40 1.10 -1.10 14.37
N SER A 41 2.27 -0.82 14.93
CA SER A 41 2.97 0.47 14.75
C SER A 41 3.72 0.56 13.41
N LEU A 42 3.82 1.77 12.86
CA LEU A 42 4.62 2.06 11.67
C LEU A 42 6.10 2.21 12.03
N LYS A 43 6.75 1.07 12.31
CA LYS A 43 8.19 0.98 12.57
C LYS A 43 9.00 1.23 11.29
N GLU A 44 10.25 1.64 11.46
CA GLU A 44 11.20 1.83 10.35
C GLU A 44 11.34 0.57 9.48
N SER A 45 11.49 -0.59 10.11
CA SER A 45 11.52 -1.89 9.42
C SER A 45 10.23 -2.21 8.65
N THR A 46 9.07 -1.78 9.17
CA THR A 46 7.78 -1.90 8.47
C THR A 46 7.73 -0.97 7.25
N ILE A 47 8.22 0.26 7.36
CA ILE A 47 8.29 1.22 6.25
C ILE A 47 9.18 0.67 5.13
N LEU A 48 10.33 0.08 5.47
CA LEU A 48 11.23 -0.54 4.49
C LEU A 48 10.56 -1.72 3.77
N LYS A 49 9.89 -2.62 4.51
CA LYS A 49 9.16 -3.74 3.92
C LYS A 49 8.04 -3.27 2.98
N LEU A 50 7.22 -2.30 3.41
CA LEU A 50 6.15 -1.72 2.57
C LEU A 50 6.72 -1.07 1.31
N THR A 51 7.85 -0.36 1.42
CA THR A 51 8.52 0.28 0.28
C THR A 51 8.97 -0.77 -0.74
N ASN A 52 9.61 -1.85 -0.27
CA ASN A 52 10.05 -2.95 -1.14
C ASN A 52 8.87 -3.70 -1.78
N PHE A 53 7.81 -3.97 -1.01
CA PHE A 53 6.60 -4.59 -1.54
C PHE A 53 5.89 -3.71 -2.55
N CYS A 54 5.85 -2.39 -2.35
CA CYS A 54 5.29 -1.46 -3.33
C CYS A 54 6.00 -1.54 -4.67
N ARG A 55 7.34 -1.49 -4.66
CA ARG A 55 8.14 -1.63 -5.87
C ARG A 55 7.83 -2.95 -6.61
N LYS A 56 7.84 -4.07 -5.88
CA LYS A 56 7.54 -5.40 -6.44
C LYS A 56 6.13 -5.46 -7.02
N ALA A 57 5.13 -5.01 -6.26
CA ALA A 57 3.74 -5.04 -6.66
C ALA A 57 3.47 -4.19 -7.91
N LEU A 58 4.18 -3.07 -8.08
CA LEU A 58 4.04 -2.23 -9.27
C LEU A 58 4.74 -2.83 -10.50
N LYS A 59 5.90 -3.48 -10.31
CA LYS A 59 6.63 -4.14 -11.41
C LYS A 59 5.74 -5.11 -12.18
N ASP A 60 4.94 -5.89 -11.46
CA ASP A 60 4.02 -6.89 -12.03
C ASP A 60 2.72 -6.30 -12.61
N LYS A 61 2.57 -4.97 -12.64
CA LYS A 61 1.30 -4.30 -13.02
C LYS A 61 1.46 -3.29 -14.15
N VAL A 62 2.69 -2.93 -14.49
CA VAL A 62 3.01 -2.19 -15.71
C VAL A 62 2.60 -3.02 -16.94
N PRO A 63 2.07 -2.40 -18.02
CA PRO A 63 1.82 -0.97 -18.20
C PRO A 63 0.43 -0.48 -17.72
N GLY A 64 -0.32 -1.28 -16.96
CA GLY A 64 -1.70 -0.93 -16.57
C GLY A 64 -1.77 0.07 -15.42
N VAL A 65 -2.00 1.37 -15.71
CA VAL A 65 -2.17 2.42 -14.68
C VAL A 65 -3.23 2.06 -13.62
N GLN A 66 -4.40 1.56 -14.05
CA GLN A 66 -5.44 1.14 -13.10
C GLN A 66 -4.97 -0.06 -12.25
N LYS A 67 -4.28 -1.04 -12.85
CA LYS A 67 -3.71 -2.18 -12.14
C LYS A 67 -2.67 -1.74 -11.09
N MET A 68 -1.88 -0.71 -11.40
CA MET A 68 -0.91 -0.11 -10.48
C MET A 68 -1.61 0.58 -9.28
N LYS A 69 -2.69 1.34 -9.51
CA LYS A 69 -3.49 1.92 -8.42
C LYS A 69 -4.06 0.85 -7.51
N THR A 70 -4.65 -0.18 -8.11
CA THR A 70 -5.20 -1.32 -7.37
C THR A 70 -4.13 -1.97 -6.51
N ALA A 71 -2.91 -2.14 -7.03
CA ALA A 71 -1.79 -2.70 -6.27
C ALA A 71 -1.35 -1.81 -5.09
N ILE A 72 -1.33 -0.48 -5.26
CA ILE A 72 -1.00 0.48 -4.19
C ILE A 72 -2.01 0.37 -3.04
N PHE A 73 -3.31 0.38 -3.34
CA PHE A 73 -4.34 0.22 -2.31
C PHE A 73 -4.38 -1.19 -1.72
N ALA A 74 -4.19 -2.23 -2.53
CA ALA A 74 -4.08 -3.60 -2.03
C ALA A 74 -2.96 -3.74 -1.00
N LEU A 75 -1.81 -3.09 -1.22
CA LEU A 75 -0.71 -3.07 -0.26
C LEU A 75 -1.11 -2.41 1.07
N LEU A 76 -1.81 -1.26 1.02
CA LEU A 76 -2.32 -0.59 2.22
C LEU A 76 -3.24 -1.52 3.00
N PHE A 77 -4.26 -2.07 2.35
CA PHE A 77 -5.27 -2.84 3.05
C PHE A 77 -4.77 -4.21 3.51
N HIS A 78 -3.87 -4.85 2.76
CA HIS A 78 -3.18 -6.07 3.17
C HIS A 78 -2.39 -5.88 4.47
N SER A 79 -1.94 -4.66 4.78
CA SER A 79 -1.23 -4.38 6.03
C SER A 79 -2.14 -4.18 7.24
N SER A 80 -3.46 -4.12 7.09
CA SER A 80 -4.41 -3.68 8.14
C SER A 80 -5.50 -4.67 8.53
N LEU A 81 -5.58 -5.82 7.88
CA LEU A 81 -6.69 -6.74 8.08
C LEU A 81 -6.36 -7.70 9.22
N THR A 82 -7.28 -7.80 10.19
CA THR A 82 -7.27 -8.80 11.25
C THR A 82 -8.42 -9.78 11.02
N ASP A 83 -8.25 -11.02 11.46
CA ASP A 83 -9.31 -12.05 11.35
C ASP A 83 -10.55 -11.73 12.20
N LYS A 84 -10.43 -10.86 13.23
CA LYS A 84 -11.49 -10.59 14.23
C LYS A 84 -12.38 -9.38 13.95
N ALA A 85 -11.96 -8.45 13.08
CA ALA A 85 -12.79 -7.31 12.67
C ALA A 85 -12.56 -6.97 11.20
N PRO A 86 -12.80 -7.93 10.30
CA PRO A 86 -12.57 -7.68 8.90
C PRO A 86 -13.60 -6.67 8.39
N LYS A 87 -13.13 -5.52 7.92
CA LYS A 87 -13.97 -4.53 7.22
C LYS A 87 -14.33 -5.08 5.82
N HIS A 88 -15.07 -6.18 5.79
CA HIS A 88 -15.49 -6.89 4.59
C HIS A 88 -16.40 -6.04 3.70
N ASN A 89 -17.10 -5.03 4.24
CA ASN A 89 -18.10 -4.28 3.48
C ASN A 89 -17.58 -3.13 2.61
N LYS A 90 -16.26 -2.83 2.59
CA LYS A 90 -15.72 -1.68 1.84
C LYS A 90 -14.79 -2.00 0.68
N GLY A 91 -14.59 -3.28 0.36
CA GLY A 91 -13.84 -3.70 -0.82
C GLY A 91 -14.76 -3.93 -2.03
N PRO A 92 -14.29 -3.72 -3.27
CA PRO A 92 -15.06 -4.10 -4.46
C PRO A 92 -15.39 -5.59 -4.44
N THR A 93 -16.57 -5.97 -4.94
CA THR A 93 -17.06 -7.36 -5.01
C THR A 93 -16.79 -7.91 -6.41
N GLY A 94 -16.51 -9.22 -6.55
CA GLY A 94 -16.34 -9.90 -7.86
C GLY A 94 -15.04 -10.73 -8.00
N LEU A 95 -14.96 -11.55 -9.05
CA LEU A 95 -13.81 -12.42 -9.36
C LEU A 95 -12.49 -11.65 -9.54
N THR A 96 -12.61 -10.37 -9.89
CA THR A 96 -11.51 -9.40 -10.04
C THR A 96 -11.26 -8.58 -8.78
N SER A 97 -11.97 -8.85 -7.67
CA SER A 97 -11.78 -8.16 -6.39
C SER A 97 -10.34 -8.32 -5.91
N TRP A 98 -9.72 -7.19 -5.60
CA TRP A 98 -8.36 -7.14 -5.08
C TRP A 98 -8.27 -7.58 -3.62
N TYR A 99 -9.40 -7.72 -2.93
CA TYR A 99 -9.46 -8.20 -1.56
C TYR A 99 -9.47 -9.73 -1.55
N PHE A 100 -8.34 -10.35 -1.18
CA PHE A 100 -8.14 -11.81 -1.30
C PHE A 100 -9.23 -12.63 -0.61
N TYR A 101 -9.77 -12.12 0.51
CA TYR A 101 -10.86 -12.75 1.24
C TYR A 101 -12.16 -12.71 0.42
N LYS A 102 -12.56 -11.54 -0.10
CA LYS A 102 -13.72 -11.46 -1.00
C LYS A 102 -13.53 -12.27 -2.26
N ARG A 103 -12.32 -12.31 -2.82
CA ARG A 103 -12.02 -13.13 -4.00
C ARG A 103 -12.11 -14.63 -3.69
N ALA A 104 -11.59 -15.09 -2.56
CA ALA A 104 -11.73 -16.47 -2.12
C ALA A 104 -13.21 -16.81 -1.90
N LEU A 105 -13.98 -15.92 -1.27
CA LEU A 105 -15.44 -16.06 -1.18
C LEU A 105 -16.11 -16.12 -2.56
N THR A 106 -15.73 -15.25 -3.51
CA THR A 106 -16.28 -15.28 -4.88
C THR A 106 -15.87 -16.53 -5.67
N LYS A 107 -14.77 -17.19 -5.28
CA LYS A 107 -14.30 -18.44 -5.87
C LYS A 107 -14.78 -19.69 -5.13
N ASN A 108 -15.60 -19.55 -4.09
CA ASN A 108 -15.96 -20.63 -3.17
C ASN A 108 -14.74 -21.36 -2.54
N GLU A 109 -13.62 -20.63 -2.36
CA GLU A 109 -12.41 -21.11 -1.69
C GLU A 109 -12.36 -20.65 -0.23
N LYS A 110 -11.73 -21.43 0.66
CA LYS A 110 -11.49 -21.02 2.05
C LYS A 110 -10.44 -19.89 2.10
N PRO A 111 -10.78 -18.68 2.60
CA PRO A 111 -9.81 -17.60 2.71
C PRO A 111 -8.66 -17.95 3.65
N LYS A 112 -7.43 -17.57 3.28
CA LYS A 112 -6.26 -17.70 4.17
C LYS A 112 -6.42 -16.81 5.41
N SER A 113 -5.95 -17.28 6.56
CA SER A 113 -5.98 -16.48 7.81
C SER A 113 -5.03 -15.27 7.72
N HIS A 114 -5.50 -14.14 8.24
CA HIS A 114 -4.73 -12.90 8.37
C HIS A 114 -3.61 -13.00 9.42
N SER A 115 -3.62 -14.02 10.29
CA SER A 115 -2.54 -14.30 11.25
C SER A 115 -1.16 -14.51 10.59
N SER A 116 -1.15 -14.99 9.34
CA SER A 116 0.05 -15.26 8.54
C SER A 116 0.69 -14.00 7.90
N MET A 117 0.08 -12.82 8.07
CA MET A 117 0.56 -11.59 7.44
C MET A 117 1.87 -11.09 8.06
N LYS A 118 2.88 -10.87 7.20
CA LYS A 118 4.20 -10.36 7.59
C LYS A 118 4.18 -8.92 8.12
N ILE A 119 3.11 -8.17 7.86
CA ILE A 119 2.93 -6.78 8.28
C ILE A 119 1.53 -6.63 8.84
N LYS A 120 1.44 -6.12 10.06
CA LYS A 120 0.20 -5.78 10.75
C LYS A 120 0.31 -4.33 11.21
N LEU A 121 -0.62 -3.50 10.76
CA LEU A 121 -0.78 -2.09 11.12
C LEU A 121 -2.13 -1.93 11.82
N SER A 122 -2.16 -1.12 12.87
CA SER A 122 -3.41 -0.81 13.57
C SER A 122 -4.31 0.08 12.70
N LYS A 123 -5.62 0.05 12.95
CA LYS A 123 -6.59 0.93 12.29
C LYS A 123 -6.18 2.41 12.38
N GLN A 124 -5.71 2.83 13.56
CA GLN A 124 -5.26 4.20 13.81
C GLN A 124 -4.06 4.58 12.93
N VAL A 125 -3.08 3.68 12.77
CA VAL A 125 -1.94 3.90 11.89
C VAL A 125 -2.39 3.97 10.43
N LEU A 126 -3.32 3.09 10.03
CA LEU A 126 -3.85 3.04 8.68
C LEU A 126 -4.52 4.35 8.25
N GLU A 127 -5.42 4.87 9.08
CA GLU A 127 -6.14 6.13 8.83
C GLU A 127 -5.16 7.30 8.63
N LYS A 128 -4.07 7.29 9.41
CA LYS A 128 -3.04 8.33 9.39
C LYS A 128 -2.12 8.27 8.16
N ILE A 129 -1.96 7.11 7.53
CA ILE A 129 -1.12 6.93 6.32
C ILE A 129 -1.91 6.86 5.03
N LEU A 130 -3.23 6.65 5.06
CA LEU A 130 -4.10 6.61 3.88
C LEU A 130 -3.86 7.78 2.89
N PRO A 131 -3.67 9.05 3.34
CA PRO A 131 -3.39 10.15 2.42
C PRO A 131 -2.12 9.97 1.57
N VAL A 132 -1.12 9.22 2.07
CA VAL A 132 0.10 8.90 1.31
C VAL A 132 -0.24 8.01 0.11
N TYR A 133 -1.10 7.02 0.32
CA TYR A 133 -1.51 6.07 -0.73
C TYR A 133 -2.44 6.74 -1.76
N GLN A 134 -3.36 7.59 -1.32
CA GLN A 134 -4.20 8.39 -2.23
C GLN A 134 -3.34 9.25 -3.18
N ARG A 135 -2.31 9.92 -2.64
CA ARG A 135 -1.38 10.72 -3.45
C ARG A 135 -0.57 9.87 -4.43
N LEU A 136 -0.19 8.65 -4.04
CA LEU A 136 0.57 7.74 -4.90
C LEU A 136 -0.30 7.10 -6.00
N ALA A 137 -1.59 6.92 -5.74
CA ALA A 137 -2.57 6.40 -6.71
C ALA A 137 -3.09 7.48 -7.69
N ASN A 138 -2.31 8.54 -7.92
CA ASN A 138 -2.61 9.58 -8.90
C ASN A 138 -2.38 9.06 -10.33
N ASN A 139 -3.32 9.31 -11.25
CA ASN A 139 -3.26 8.84 -12.65
C ASN A 139 -2.01 9.34 -13.36
N GLU A 140 -1.73 10.63 -13.29
CA GLU A 140 -0.62 11.26 -13.99
C GLU A 140 0.73 10.73 -13.49
N LEU A 141 0.87 10.56 -12.17
CA LEU A 141 2.07 10.00 -11.56
C LEU A 141 2.36 8.59 -12.08
N LEU A 142 1.33 7.75 -12.23
CA LEU A 142 1.50 6.36 -12.65
C LEU A 142 1.64 6.24 -14.16
N ALA A 143 0.93 7.08 -14.95
CA ALA A 143 1.06 7.14 -16.40
C ALA A 143 2.50 7.49 -16.82
N ARG A 144 3.16 8.37 -16.06
CA ARG A 144 4.59 8.69 -16.20
C ARG A 144 5.50 7.47 -16.11
N CYS A 145 5.18 6.49 -15.26
CA CYS A 145 5.94 5.24 -15.16
C CYS A 145 5.69 4.27 -16.31
N VAL A 146 4.55 4.39 -16.99
CA VAL A 146 4.27 3.61 -18.22
C VAL A 146 5.04 4.18 -19.40
N LEU A 147 5.10 5.51 -19.50
CA LEU A 147 5.71 6.25 -20.60
C LEU A 147 7.22 6.51 -20.45
N GLY A 148 7.81 6.23 -19.27
CA GLY A 148 9.22 6.53 -18.98
C GLY A 148 9.55 8.04 -18.87
N LYS A 149 8.54 8.88 -18.62
CA LYS A 149 8.69 10.35 -18.53
C LYS A 149 8.44 10.80 -17.11
N SER A 150 9.38 11.45 -16.43
CA SER A 150 9.07 12.19 -15.19
C SER A 150 9.69 13.59 -15.25
N ARG A 151 8.88 14.65 -15.10
CA ARG A 151 9.39 15.98 -14.75
C ARG A 151 9.73 15.96 -13.25
N MET A 152 11.00 16.27 -12.95
CA MET A 152 11.53 16.50 -11.61
C MET A 152 10.82 17.69 -10.96
#